data_AF-A0A7C4VGQ4-F1
#
_entry.id   AF-A0A7C4VGQ4-F1
#
_cell.length_a   1.000
_cell.length_b   1.000
_cell.length_c   1.000
_cell.angle_alpha   90.00
_cell.angle_beta   90.00
_cell.angle_gamma   90.00
#
_symmetry.space_group_name_H-M   'P 1'
#
loop_
_entity.id
_entity.type
_entity.pdbx_description
1 polymer ?
#
loop_
_entity_poly.entity_id
_entity_poly.type
_entity_poly.pdbx_seq_one_letter_code
_entity_poly.pdbx_strand_id
1 'polypeptide(L)'
;MLRKLLKRLVHQKGAGITLKAKIGGHVSKSGVLFEIYAERYTKLEAALQLADKLQPFGVGRKCEEQMLIDRIPNKVIHHKAFSIEW
;
A
#
# COMPACT_ATOMS: atom_id res chain seq x y z
N MET A 1 -9.39 35.85 -10.82
CA MET A 1 -10.42 34.79 -10.74
C MET A 1 -9.78 33.41 -10.96
N LEU A 2 -8.91 32.93 -10.06
CA LEU A 2 -8.26 31.61 -10.22
C LEU A 2 -7.88 30.92 -8.88
N ARG A 3 -8.62 31.22 -7.81
CA ARG A 3 -8.50 30.53 -6.51
C ARG A 3 -9.66 29.55 -6.37
N LYS A 4 -9.57 28.30 -6.87
CA LYS A 4 -10.44 27.19 -6.39
C LYS A 4 -10.23 25.78 -6.99
N LEU A 5 -9.29 25.52 -7.89
CA LEU A 5 -9.28 24.22 -8.61
C LEU A 5 -8.32 23.14 -8.08
N LEU A 6 -7.55 23.39 -7.03
CA LEU A 6 -6.59 22.38 -6.51
C LEU A 6 -6.75 22.06 -5.02
N LYS A 7 -7.99 21.99 -4.54
CA LYS A 7 -8.31 21.38 -3.24
C LYS A 7 -9.53 20.47 -3.38
N ARG A 8 -9.34 19.30 -3.98
CA ARG A 8 -10.30 18.20 -3.87
C ARG A 8 -9.62 16.85 -3.68
N LEU A 9 -8.54 16.82 -2.90
CA LEU A 9 -8.12 15.58 -2.23
C LEU A 9 -9.03 15.40 -1.02
N VAL A 10 -10.20 14.81 -1.27
CA VAL A 10 -11.06 14.29 -0.21
C VAL A 10 -10.26 13.18 0.49
N HIS A 11 -9.65 13.53 1.62
CA HIS A 11 -8.98 12.58 2.51
C HIS A 11 -10.05 11.78 3.24
N GLN A 12 -10.42 10.63 2.69
CA GLN A 12 -11.28 9.66 3.37
C GLN A 12 -10.42 8.93 4.40
N LYS A 13 -10.45 9.38 5.65
CA LYS A 13 -9.66 8.77 6.74
C LYS A 13 -10.06 7.32 6.99
N GLY A 14 -11.29 6.93 6.65
CA GLY A 14 -11.76 5.55 6.74
C GLY A 14 -11.42 4.69 5.52
N ALA A 15 -10.78 5.23 4.48
CA ALA A 15 -10.34 4.46 3.33
C ALA A 15 -8.89 4.01 3.49
N GLY A 16 -8.60 2.74 3.23
CA GLY A 16 -7.27 2.19 3.41
C GLY A 16 -7.21 0.67 3.21
N ILE A 17 -6.04 0.10 3.46
CA ILE A 17 -5.79 -1.33 3.37
C ILE A 17 -5.19 -1.80 4.70
N THR A 18 -5.75 -2.87 5.26
CA THR A 18 -5.14 -3.57 6.40
C THR A 18 -4.48 -4.85 5.90
N LEU A 19 -3.17 -4.97 6.09
CA LEU A 19 -2.43 -6.19 5.76
C LEU A 19 -2.53 -7.19 6.91
N LYS A 20 -2.93 -8.42 6.60
CA LYS A 20 -3.02 -9.54 7.56
C LYS A 20 -1.93 -10.57 7.36
N ALA A 21 -1.31 -10.60 6.19
CA ALA A 21 -0.15 -11.43 5.87
C ALA A 21 1.11 -10.59 5.64
N LYS A 22 2.26 -11.19 5.92
CA LYS A 22 3.60 -10.62 5.71
C LYS A 22 4.42 -11.60 4.87
N ILE A 23 5.41 -11.07 4.13
CA ILE A 23 6.44 -11.84 3.43
C ILE A 23 7.06 -12.88 4.36
N GLY A 24 7.11 -14.14 3.89
CA GLY A 24 7.64 -15.28 4.65
C GLY A 24 6.73 -15.77 5.78
N GLY A 25 5.59 -15.10 6.02
CA GLY A 25 4.56 -15.58 6.93
C GLY A 25 3.80 -16.76 6.34
N HIS A 26 3.46 -17.74 7.20
CA HIS A 26 2.59 -18.85 6.79
C HIS A 26 1.15 -18.37 6.66
N VAL A 27 0.50 -18.67 5.54
CA VAL A 27 -0.91 -18.36 5.29
C VAL A 27 -1.63 -19.64 4.87
N SER A 28 -2.81 -19.90 5.44
CA SER A 28 -3.66 -21.01 5.01
C SER A 28 -4.27 -20.73 3.63
N LYS A 29 -4.69 -21.78 2.91
CA LYS A 29 -5.30 -21.64 1.56
C LYS A 29 -6.49 -20.69 1.49
N SER A 30 -7.23 -20.52 2.58
CA SER A 30 -8.38 -19.62 2.71
C SER A 30 -8.10 -18.43 3.64
N GLY A 31 -6.83 -18.22 3.99
CA GLY A 31 -6.43 -17.13 4.87
C GLY A 31 -6.57 -15.78 4.19
N VAL A 32 -7.06 -14.79 4.93
CA VAL A 32 -7.18 -13.42 4.45
C VAL A 32 -5.80 -12.77 4.37
N LEU A 33 -5.42 -12.27 3.19
CA LEU A 33 -4.14 -11.60 2.97
C LEU A 33 -4.19 -10.11 3.35
N PHE A 34 -5.29 -9.44 2.99
CA PHE A 34 -5.53 -8.04 3.29
C PHE A 34 -7.02 -7.71 3.19
N GLU A 35 -7.41 -6.58 3.76
CA GLU A 35 -8.77 -6.04 3.71
C GLU A 35 -8.75 -4.63 3.13
N ILE A 36 -9.69 -4.32 2.24
CA ILE A 36 -9.87 -2.99 1.66
C ILE A 36 -11.04 -2.30 2.36
N TYR A 37 -10.82 -1.10 2.84
CA TYR A 37 -11.85 -0.24 3.42
C TYR A 37 -12.08 0.97 2.52
N ALA A 38 -13.35 1.30 2.31
CA ALA A 38 -13.73 2.51 1.60
C ALA A 38 -15.07 3.02 2.13
N GLU A 39 -15.17 4.34 2.28
CA GLU A 39 -16.41 5.01 2.74
C GLU A 39 -17.49 5.07 1.64
N ARG A 40 -17.17 4.72 0.40
CA ARG A 40 -18.10 4.74 -0.73
C ARG A 40 -17.95 3.45 -1.53
N TYR A 41 -19.09 2.85 -1.86
CA TYR A 41 -19.14 1.59 -2.62
C TYR A 41 -18.43 1.68 -3.97
N THR A 42 -18.60 2.77 -4.72
CA THR A 42 -17.93 2.96 -6.02
C THR A 42 -16.41 2.95 -5.94
N LYS A 43 -15.84 3.40 -4.82
CA LYS A 43 -14.39 3.33 -4.57
C LYS A 43 -13.96 1.93 -4.18
N LEU A 44 -14.80 1.20 -3.45
CA LEU A 44 -14.54 -0.19 -3.09
C LEU A 44 -14.50 -1.07 -4.34
N GLU A 45 -15.48 -0.96 -5.23
CA GLU A 45 -15.49 -1.70 -6.50
C GLU A 45 -14.25 -1.40 -7.35
N ALA A 46 -13.92 -0.12 -7.54
CA ALA A 46 -12.74 0.26 -8.30
C ALA A 46 -11.44 -0.31 -7.68
N ALA A 47 -11.35 -0.34 -6.34
CA ALA A 47 -10.21 -0.92 -5.64
C ALA A 47 -10.15 -2.44 -5.79
N LEU A 48 -11.29 -3.14 -5.78
CA LEU A 48 -11.36 -4.59 -6.01
C LEU A 48 -10.92 -4.95 -7.43
N GLN A 49 -11.42 -4.23 -8.45
CA GLN A 49 -11.00 -4.43 -9.84
C GLN A 49 -9.49 -4.20 -10.02
N LEU A 50 -8.95 -3.18 -9.35
CA LEU A 50 -7.52 -2.90 -9.39
C LEU A 50 -6.70 -3.99 -8.69
N ALA A 51 -7.17 -4.49 -7.54
CA ALA A 51 -6.49 -5.57 -6.82
C ALA A 51 -6.45 -6.87 -7.64
N ASP A 52 -7.54 -7.20 -8.33
CA ASP A 52 -7.61 -8.38 -9.20
C ASP A 52 -6.66 -8.26 -10.40
N LYS A 53 -6.57 -7.05 -10.99
CA LYS A 53 -5.64 -6.79 -12.10
C LYS A 53 -4.17 -6.84 -11.67
N LEU A 54 -3.84 -6.29 -10.50
CA LEU A 54 -2.45 -6.18 -10.03
C LEU A 54 -1.92 -7.44 -9.38
N GLN A 55 -2.79 -8.31 -8.85
CA GLN A 55 -2.42 -9.50 -8.06
C GLN A 55 -1.22 -9.25 -7.13
N PRO A 56 -1.33 -8.30 -6.17
CA PRO A 56 -0.17 -7.74 -5.46
C PRO A 56 0.54 -8.73 -4.51
N PHE A 57 -0.05 -9.89 -4.26
CA PHE A 57 0.49 -10.95 -3.40
C PHE A 57 0.60 -12.25 -4.17
N GLY A 58 1.76 -12.91 -4.07
CA GLY A 58 1.90 -14.31 -4.41
C GLY A 58 1.88 -15.18 -3.15
N VAL A 59 1.31 -16.37 -3.25
CA VAL A 59 1.39 -17.40 -2.19
C VAL A 59 2.06 -18.64 -2.78
N GLY A 60 3.23 -18.99 -2.26
CA GLY A 60 4.11 -20.01 -2.86
C GLY A 60 5.11 -20.58 -1.85
N ARG A 61 5.79 -21.67 -2.21
CA ARG A 61 6.70 -22.40 -1.32
C ARG A 61 8.10 -21.81 -1.21
N LYS A 62 8.49 -20.91 -2.11
CA LYS A 62 9.81 -20.27 -2.14
C LYS A 62 9.68 -18.80 -1.72
N CYS A 63 10.37 -18.41 -0.64
CA CYS A 63 10.38 -17.05 -0.11
C CYS A 63 10.91 -15.99 -1.10
N GLU A 64 11.69 -16.42 -2.10
CA GLU A 64 12.41 -15.54 -3.03
C GLU A 64 11.51 -14.97 -4.14
N GLU A 65 10.30 -15.49 -4.33
CA GLU A 65 9.47 -15.13 -5.49
C GLU A 65 8.21 -14.34 -5.16
N GLN A 66 7.79 -14.21 -3.89
CA GLN A 66 6.43 -13.74 -3.61
C GLN A 66 6.28 -12.96 -2.29
N MET A 67 6.34 -11.63 -2.41
CA MET A 67 5.35 -10.64 -1.95
C MET A 67 5.98 -9.21 -2.06
N LEU A 68 5.27 -8.31 -2.76
CA LEU A 68 5.64 -6.95 -3.27
C LEU A 68 6.36 -6.92 -4.65
N ILE A 69 5.60 -6.73 -5.73
CA ILE A 69 6.11 -6.59 -7.12
C ILE A 69 6.78 -5.24 -7.39
N ASP A 70 6.52 -4.19 -6.58
CA ASP A 70 7.14 -2.89 -6.82
C ASP A 70 7.56 -2.15 -5.55
N ARG A 71 8.78 -1.62 -5.58
CA ARG A 71 9.36 -0.85 -4.48
C ARG A 71 8.79 0.57 -4.54
N ILE A 72 8.10 1.00 -3.50
CA ILE A 72 7.90 2.44 -3.26
C ILE A 72 9.32 3.05 -3.17
N PRO A 73 9.68 4.06 -3.99
CA PRO A 73 10.99 4.68 -3.88
C PRO A 73 11.12 5.27 -2.48
N ASN A 74 12.03 4.68 -1.69
CA ASN A 74 12.35 5.19 -0.38
C ASN A 74 12.87 6.62 -0.57
N LYS A 75 12.22 7.62 0.04
CA LYS A 75 12.80 8.96 0.09
C LYS A 75 14.13 8.81 0.80
N VAL A 76 15.24 9.07 0.10
CA VAL A 76 16.57 9.10 0.70
C VAL A 76 16.53 10.17 1.79
N ILE A 77 16.40 9.74 3.04
CA ILE A 77 16.59 10.62 4.19
C ILE A 77 18.09 10.88 4.22
N HIS A 78 18.50 12.01 3.63
CA HIS A 78 19.86 12.49 3.83
C HIS A 78 20.02 12.81 5.31
N HIS A 79 20.70 11.93 6.06
CA HIS A 79 21.21 12.29 7.37
C HIS A 79 22.22 13.41 7.15
N LYS A 80 21.82 14.64 7.48
CA LYS A 80 22.70 15.80 7.48
C LYS A 80 23.75 15.53 8.55
N ALA A 81 24.95 15.13 8.14
CA ALA A 81 26.09 15.02 9.05
C ALA A 81 26.37 16.44 9.58
N PHE A 82 26.08 16.69 10.85
CA PHE A 82 26.57 17.87 11.52
C PHE A 82 27.95 17.52 12.09
N SER A 83 28.97 18.19 11.59
CA SER A 83 30.29 18.19 12.21
C SER A 83 30.23 19.07 13.45
N ILE A 84 30.54 18.50 14.61
CA ILE A 84 30.87 19.28 15.80
C ILE A 84 32.38 19.51 15.71
N GLU A 85 32.77 20.74 15.43
CA GLU A 85 34.14 21.19 15.62
C GLU A 85 34.38 21.38 17.13
N TRP A 86 35.47 20.81 17.64
CA TRP A 86 35.98 21.04 18.98
C TRP A 86 37.16 22.01 18.91
#